data_AF-A0AAR2K5F9-F1
#
_entry.id   AF-A0AAR2K5F9-F1
#
_cell.length_a   1.000
_cell.length_b   1.000
_cell.length_c   1.000
_cell.angle_alpha   90.00
_cell.angle_beta   90.00
_cell.angle_gamma   90.00
#
_symmetry.space_group_name_H-M   'P 1'
#
loop_
_entity.id
_entity.type
_entity.pdbx_description
1 polymer ?
#
loop_
_entity_poly.entity_id
_entity_poly.type
_entity_poly.pdbx_seq_one_letter_code
_entity_poly.pdbx_strand_id
1 'polypeptide(L)'
;TGGSCAAGGSIMARALLKIQRYFRRKPVRFFSFILLYLTAGSLVFLHSGFSGDSGQAGRDPLTLAENGPLSSESRGLGLIGRVFKDTRRAARFGPPWMKGNGQDGPAWVSAGSRSRGAKGKNTKETEDGRAKYIGCYVDDTQKRALRGVSFFDYKKMTVFRCQDNCAERGYMYAGLEFGAECYCGHKIQAANVSESECNMECKGEKSNLCGGANRLSIYRLELSQESARRYGSAIFKGCFRRPDNVTLALPVGAVIQNMSVDKCVDMCTEKEFSLAALAGDKCHCGFPTILFTLHEPEEEELCIHRCAGEDFESCGNDEYFVVYQTQVQDNRCMDRRFLPTRSKQLTALASFPGAGNTWARHLIELATGYYTGSYYFDGSLYNKGFKGERDHWRSGRTICIKTHESGRKEIESFDSSILIIRNPYKALMAEFNRKYGGHIGFASQAHWKGKEWPEFVKNYAPWWASHTLDWLKYGKNVHVVHFEDLKQDLFLKLKRMVLFLGLEVSEDRLLCVVGQKDGNFKRSGLRKLEYDPYTPEMRATIDGLIRTVDATLKQRKVTRVPEDYRPR
;
A
#
# COMPACT_ATOMS: atom_id res chain seq x y z
N THR A 1 -29.09 -48.95 -40.53
CA THR A 1 -30.30 -48.26 -41.02
C THR A 1 -30.85 -47.39 -39.92
N GLY A 2 -30.97 -46.07 -40.17
CA GLY A 2 -31.56 -45.04 -39.28
C GLY A 2 -30.61 -44.48 -38.20
N GLY A 3 -30.47 -43.18 -37.95
CA GLY A 3 -31.18 -42.01 -38.49
C GLY A 3 -30.57 -40.67 -38.01
N SER A 4 -30.87 -39.63 -38.78
CA SER A 4 -30.42 -38.23 -38.80
C SER A 4 -30.56 -37.38 -37.52
N CYS A 5 -29.68 -36.37 -37.36
CA CYS A 5 -30.05 -34.94 -37.39
C CYS A 5 -28.82 -34.00 -37.28
N ALA A 6 -28.44 -33.37 -38.39
CA ALA A 6 -27.53 -32.23 -38.44
C ALA A 6 -28.10 -31.18 -39.41
N ALA A 7 -28.53 -30.03 -38.90
CA ALA A 7 -28.60 -28.74 -39.61
C ALA A 7 -29.32 -27.68 -38.74
N GLY A 8 -28.58 -26.75 -38.13
CA GLY A 8 -29.19 -25.63 -37.39
C GLY A 8 -28.26 -24.47 -37.01
N GLY A 9 -26.93 -24.66 -36.98
CA GLY A 9 -26.00 -23.65 -36.42
C GLY A 9 -25.48 -22.54 -37.36
N SER A 10 -25.70 -22.61 -38.68
CA SER A 10 -24.94 -21.78 -39.63
C SER A 10 -25.59 -20.43 -40.02
N ILE A 11 -26.88 -20.22 -39.69
CA ILE A 11 -27.62 -19.01 -40.13
C ILE A 11 -27.49 -17.84 -39.13
N MET A 12 -27.42 -18.13 -37.81
CA MET A 12 -27.27 -17.08 -36.78
C MET A 12 -25.90 -16.37 -36.81
N ALA A 13 -24.82 -17.10 -37.09
CA ALA A 13 -23.47 -16.54 -37.08
C ALA A 13 -23.23 -15.52 -38.21
N ARG A 14 -23.86 -15.71 -39.38
CA ARG A 14 -23.75 -14.78 -40.51
C ARG A 14 -24.60 -13.51 -40.33
N ALA A 15 -25.70 -13.57 -39.58
CA ALA A 15 -26.51 -12.41 -39.24
C ALA A 15 -25.81 -11.50 -38.22
N LEU A 16 -25.21 -12.08 -37.17
CA LEU A 16 -24.47 -11.35 -36.13
C LEU A 16 -23.24 -10.61 -36.68
N LEU A 17 -22.52 -11.20 -37.63
CA LEU A 17 -21.36 -10.56 -38.28
C LEU A 17 -21.74 -9.39 -39.21
N LYS A 18 -22.92 -9.44 -39.86
CA LYS A 18 -23.44 -8.30 -40.66
C LYS A 18 -23.90 -7.15 -39.76
N ILE A 19 -24.50 -7.45 -38.62
CA ILE A 19 -24.93 -6.46 -37.61
C ILE A 19 -23.70 -5.79 -36.97
N GLN A 20 -22.66 -6.55 -36.60
CA GLN A 20 -21.40 -5.98 -36.08
C GLN A 20 -20.68 -5.07 -37.09
N ARG A 21 -20.74 -5.36 -38.39
CA ARG A 21 -20.17 -4.48 -39.43
C ARG A 21 -20.99 -3.21 -39.68
N TYR A 22 -22.30 -3.25 -39.48
CA TYR A 22 -23.18 -2.08 -39.58
C TYR A 22 -22.90 -1.06 -38.45
N PHE A 23 -22.69 -1.54 -37.21
CA PHE A 23 -22.39 -0.68 -36.05
C PHE A 23 -20.98 -0.08 -36.05
N ARG A 24 -20.05 -0.59 -36.87
CA ARG A 24 -18.67 -0.08 -36.95
C ARG A 24 -18.49 1.12 -37.88
N ARG A 25 -19.47 1.48 -38.71
CA ARG A 25 -19.33 2.54 -39.75
C ARG A 25 -20.10 3.85 -39.50
N LYS A 26 -21.02 3.92 -38.53
CA LYS A 26 -21.75 5.18 -38.20
C LYS A 26 -22.00 5.33 -36.69
N PRO A 27 -21.02 5.80 -35.90
CA PRO A 27 -21.12 5.90 -34.43
C PRO A 27 -22.16 6.92 -33.96
N VAL A 28 -22.49 7.94 -34.78
CA VAL A 28 -23.36 9.06 -34.39
C VAL A 28 -24.80 8.62 -34.06
N ARG A 29 -25.35 7.61 -34.76
CA ARG A 29 -26.74 7.16 -34.53
C ARG A 29 -26.90 6.31 -33.27
N PHE A 30 -25.85 5.60 -32.83
CA PHE A 30 -25.89 4.79 -31.61
C PHE A 30 -25.90 5.67 -30.35
N PHE A 31 -25.14 6.77 -30.36
CA PHE A 31 -25.20 7.76 -29.28
C PHE A 31 -26.54 8.50 -29.20
N SER A 32 -27.22 8.71 -30.34
CA SER A 32 -28.58 9.28 -30.34
C SER A 32 -29.62 8.38 -29.65
N PHE A 33 -29.53 7.06 -29.85
CA PHE A 33 -30.43 6.11 -29.19
C PHE A 33 -30.16 5.97 -27.68
N ILE A 34 -28.89 6.00 -27.26
CA ILE A 34 -28.54 6.00 -25.83
C ILE A 34 -28.99 7.30 -25.16
N LEU A 35 -28.85 8.44 -25.83
CA LEU A 35 -29.33 9.72 -25.31
C LEU A 35 -30.87 9.75 -25.20
N LEU A 36 -31.59 9.22 -26.19
CA LEU A 36 -33.05 9.05 -26.14
C LEU A 36 -33.51 8.08 -25.04
N TYR A 37 -32.74 7.02 -24.77
CA TYR A 37 -33.03 6.08 -23.69
C TYR A 37 -32.78 6.69 -22.30
N LEU A 38 -31.74 7.50 -22.16
CA LEU A 38 -31.43 8.22 -20.91
C LEU A 38 -32.41 9.38 -20.64
N THR A 39 -32.92 10.06 -21.68
CA THR A 39 -33.95 11.09 -21.52
C THR A 39 -35.34 10.50 -21.28
N ALA A 40 -35.66 9.32 -21.85
CA ALA A 40 -36.91 8.60 -21.54
C ALA A 40 -36.91 8.04 -20.10
N GLY A 41 -35.78 7.55 -19.60
CA GLY A 41 -35.64 7.12 -18.20
C GLY A 41 -35.79 8.25 -17.18
N SER A 42 -35.54 9.50 -17.60
CA SER A 42 -35.70 10.70 -16.77
C SER A 42 -37.14 11.23 -16.71
N LEU A 43 -38.02 10.79 -17.62
CA LEU A 43 -39.46 11.13 -17.63
C LEU A 43 -40.29 10.16 -16.77
N VAL A 44 -39.79 8.95 -16.49
CA VAL A 44 -40.47 7.97 -15.62
C VAL A 44 -40.30 8.30 -14.12
N PHE A 45 -39.29 9.10 -13.76
CA PHE A 45 -39.07 9.59 -12.39
C PHE A 45 -39.78 10.91 -12.05
N LEU A 46 -40.47 11.54 -13.02
CA LEU A 46 -41.24 12.77 -12.80
C LEU A 46 -42.76 12.56 -12.78
N HIS A 47 -43.23 11.31 -12.86
CA HIS A 47 -44.66 10.96 -12.78
C HIS A 47 -45.03 9.98 -11.66
N SER A 48 -44.12 9.68 -10.73
CA SER A 48 -44.37 8.82 -9.56
C SER A 48 -44.31 9.60 -8.24
N GLY A 49 -44.98 10.75 -8.21
CA GLY A 49 -45.33 11.46 -6.97
C GLY A 49 -46.83 11.77 -6.98
N PHE A 50 -47.51 11.39 -5.89
CA PHE A 50 -48.94 11.56 -5.57
C PHE A 50 -49.88 10.41 -5.96
N SER A 51 -49.96 9.43 -5.08
CA SER A 51 -51.23 8.90 -4.59
C SER A 51 -51.03 8.53 -3.12
N GLY A 52 -51.42 9.45 -2.24
CA GLY A 52 -51.57 9.18 -0.82
C GLY A 52 -52.87 8.43 -0.61
N ASP A 53 -52.78 7.21 -0.08
CA ASP A 53 -53.94 6.49 0.42
C ASP A 53 -54.10 6.73 1.92
N SER A 54 -55.34 7.03 2.24
CA SER A 54 -55.97 7.27 3.52
C SER A 54 -55.79 6.12 4.52
N GLY A 55 -55.22 6.41 5.69
CA GLY A 55 -55.16 5.51 6.84
C GLY A 55 -55.45 6.27 8.14
N GLN A 56 -56.69 6.15 8.59
CA GLN A 56 -57.33 6.69 9.80
C GLN A 56 -56.52 6.49 11.10
N ALA A 57 -56.34 7.57 11.89
CA ALA A 57 -56.21 7.48 13.34
C ALA A 57 -56.64 8.80 14.03
N GLY A 58 -57.72 8.70 14.81
CA GLY A 58 -57.91 9.35 16.12
C GLY A 58 -57.90 10.88 16.23
N ARG A 59 -59.09 11.45 16.41
CA ARG A 59 -59.33 12.78 17.01
C ARG A 59 -58.84 12.82 18.47
N ASP A 60 -58.19 13.91 18.88
CA ASP A 60 -58.77 14.92 19.79
C ASP A 60 -57.85 16.16 19.95
N PRO A 61 -58.41 17.35 20.31
CA PRO A 61 -57.76 18.67 20.07
C PRO A 61 -57.41 19.44 21.37
N LEU A 62 -56.96 20.70 21.20
CA LEU A 62 -56.73 21.81 22.17
C LEU A 62 -55.22 22.05 22.45
N THR A 63 -54.59 23.24 22.39
CA THR A 63 -54.95 24.68 22.49
C THR A 63 -53.86 25.54 21.78
N LEU A 64 -54.15 26.49 20.89
CA LEU A 64 -54.29 27.96 21.08
C LEU A 64 -53.12 28.72 21.77
N ALA A 65 -52.45 29.61 21.00
CA ALA A 65 -52.06 31.02 21.29
C ALA A 65 -50.86 31.43 20.39
N GLU A 66 -51.04 32.14 19.26
CA GLU A 66 -51.22 33.61 19.04
C GLU A 66 -49.94 34.48 19.02
N ASN A 67 -49.77 35.16 17.87
CA ASN A 67 -49.23 36.52 17.57
C ASN A 67 -47.73 36.81 17.87
N GLY A 68 -46.83 37.14 16.93
CA GLY A 68 -46.82 38.14 15.83
C GLY A 68 -45.92 39.35 16.22
N PRO A 69 -45.46 40.28 15.33
CA PRO A 69 -45.31 40.29 13.87
C PRO A 69 -44.01 40.98 13.32
N LEU A 70 -43.94 41.16 11.99
CA LEU A 70 -43.15 42.14 11.18
C LEU A 70 -41.61 41.98 11.11
N SER A 71 -40.89 42.23 10.00
CA SER A 71 -41.20 42.92 8.75
C SER A 71 -40.24 42.52 7.60
N SER A 72 -40.84 42.28 6.44
CA SER A 72 -40.43 42.67 5.07
C SER A 72 -39.28 43.69 4.91
N GLU A 73 -38.29 43.40 4.05
CA GLU A 73 -38.16 44.11 2.77
C GLU A 73 -37.29 43.36 1.75
N SER A 74 -37.62 43.60 0.48
CA SER A 74 -37.20 42.85 -0.71
C SER A 74 -36.98 43.83 -1.87
N ARG A 75 -36.34 43.34 -2.94
CA ARG A 75 -36.17 43.91 -4.30
C ARG A 75 -34.90 44.74 -4.51
N GLY A 76 -34.20 44.68 -5.64
CA GLY A 76 -34.43 43.98 -6.91
C GLY A 76 -33.06 43.75 -7.61
N LEU A 77 -32.86 42.67 -8.38
CA LEU A 77 -33.39 42.31 -9.70
C LEU A 77 -32.81 43.16 -10.87
N GLY A 78 -32.06 42.44 -11.71
CA GLY A 78 -31.59 42.79 -13.06
C GLY A 78 -30.58 41.72 -13.51
N LEU A 79 -30.99 40.56 -14.05
CA LEU A 79 -31.25 40.26 -15.48
C LEU A 79 -30.11 40.78 -16.40
N ILE A 80 -29.50 40.08 -17.36
CA ILE A 80 -29.63 38.80 -18.09
C ILE A 80 -28.28 38.66 -18.83
N GLY A 81 -27.83 37.45 -19.19
CA GLY A 81 -27.06 37.32 -20.43
C GLY A 81 -26.02 36.21 -20.48
N ARG A 82 -26.39 35.11 -21.14
CA ARG A 82 -25.55 33.98 -21.54
C ARG A 82 -24.35 34.41 -22.42
N VAL A 83 -23.26 33.62 -22.39
CA VAL A 83 -22.67 32.86 -23.53
C VAL A 83 -21.16 32.61 -23.34
N PHE A 84 -20.78 31.32 -23.49
CA PHE A 84 -19.49 30.71 -23.86
C PHE A 84 -18.17 31.51 -23.76
N LYS A 85 -17.15 30.92 -23.13
CA LYS A 85 -16.04 30.24 -23.84
C LYS A 85 -15.01 29.60 -22.90
N ASP A 86 -14.61 28.41 -23.31
CA ASP A 86 -13.52 27.60 -22.81
C ASP A 86 -12.18 28.19 -23.30
N THR A 87 -11.26 28.54 -22.40
CA THR A 87 -9.83 28.68 -22.72
C THR A 87 -8.95 28.43 -21.50
N ARG A 88 -8.15 27.37 -21.63
CA ARG A 88 -6.98 27.04 -20.80
C ARG A 88 -6.02 28.23 -20.67
N ARG A 89 -5.59 28.53 -19.43
CA ARG A 89 -4.19 28.87 -19.07
C ARG A 89 -4.08 29.01 -17.55
N ALA A 90 -3.53 27.97 -16.90
CA ALA A 90 -3.09 28.03 -15.52
C ALA A 90 -1.73 28.74 -15.45
N ALA A 91 -1.73 29.95 -14.87
CA ALA A 91 -0.53 30.69 -14.53
C ALA A 91 0.16 30.04 -13.31
N ARG A 92 1.45 29.75 -13.45
CA ARG A 92 2.35 29.35 -12.35
C ARG A 92 2.85 30.62 -11.66
N PHE A 93 2.68 30.71 -10.35
CA PHE A 93 3.44 31.62 -9.49
C PHE A 93 4.58 30.83 -8.83
N GLY A 94 5.82 31.29 -9.01
CA GLY A 94 7.00 30.89 -8.25
C GLY A 94 7.69 32.15 -7.70
N PRO A 95 8.29 32.13 -6.49
CA PRO A 95 8.95 33.30 -5.94
C PRO A 95 10.37 33.51 -6.50
N PRO A 96 10.90 34.76 -6.51
CA PRO A 96 12.00 35.16 -7.37
C PRO A 96 13.32 35.31 -6.63
N TRP A 97 14.35 34.60 -7.11
CA TRP A 97 15.76 34.89 -6.86
C TRP A 97 16.59 34.18 -7.93
N MET A 98 17.63 34.88 -8.40
CA MET A 98 18.58 34.54 -9.47
C MET A 98 18.22 35.01 -10.89
N LYS A 99 18.57 36.28 -11.17
CA LYS A 99 19.03 36.73 -12.49
C LYS A 99 20.56 36.68 -12.51
N GLY A 100 21.12 36.14 -13.57
CA GLY A 100 22.54 36.23 -13.93
C GLY A 100 22.71 35.92 -15.42
N ASN A 101 23.19 36.91 -16.16
CA ASN A 101 23.33 36.97 -17.62
C ASN A 101 24.70 36.44 -18.10
N GLY A 102 24.80 36.08 -19.39
CA GLY A 102 26.05 35.91 -20.16
C GLY A 102 26.04 34.62 -20.99
N GLN A 103 25.58 34.57 -22.25
CA GLN A 103 26.13 35.01 -23.55
C GLN A 103 27.39 34.27 -24.08
N ASP A 104 27.15 33.61 -25.24
CA ASP A 104 27.94 33.47 -26.47
C ASP A 104 29.14 32.50 -26.63
N GLY A 105 28.91 31.47 -27.48
CA GLY A 105 29.69 31.25 -28.71
C GLY A 105 30.84 30.20 -28.71
N PRO A 106 31.36 29.77 -29.89
CA PRO A 106 30.92 28.51 -30.49
C PRO A 106 32.03 27.53 -30.98
N ALA A 107 31.59 26.29 -31.22
CA ALA A 107 31.97 25.29 -32.24
C ALA A 107 33.42 25.17 -32.78
N TRP A 108 33.93 23.93 -32.82
CA TRP A 108 34.69 23.44 -33.99
C TRP A 108 34.48 21.94 -34.26
N VAL A 109 34.65 21.61 -35.54
CA VAL A 109 34.20 20.42 -36.28
C VAL A 109 35.39 19.50 -36.56
N SER A 110 35.19 18.17 -36.58
CA SER A 110 35.72 17.32 -37.67
C SER A 110 35.19 15.89 -37.65
N ALA A 111 34.79 15.46 -38.84
CA ALA A 111 34.26 14.18 -39.23
C ALA A 111 35.38 13.20 -39.64
N GLY A 112 35.07 11.89 -39.61
CA GLY A 112 35.91 10.85 -40.20
C GLY A 112 35.25 9.48 -40.14
N SER A 113 34.54 9.13 -41.23
CA SER A 113 33.88 7.84 -41.46
C SER A 113 34.87 6.75 -41.89
N ARG A 114 34.69 5.51 -41.41
CA ARG A 114 34.79 4.28 -42.22
C ARG A 114 34.19 3.09 -41.49
N SER A 115 33.53 2.24 -42.27
CA SER A 115 32.59 1.21 -41.85
C SER A 115 33.01 -0.20 -42.27
N ARG A 116 32.52 -1.19 -41.49
CA ARG A 116 32.23 -2.61 -41.80
C ARG A 116 33.36 -3.65 -41.65
N GLY A 117 33.15 -4.51 -40.66
CA GLY A 117 33.58 -5.91 -40.58
C GLY A 117 32.82 -6.60 -39.44
N ALA A 118 31.95 -7.54 -39.77
CA ALA A 118 30.95 -8.14 -38.87
C ALA A 118 31.47 -9.36 -38.09
N LYS A 119 30.98 -9.57 -36.85
CA LYS A 119 30.46 -10.85 -36.33
C LYS A 119 29.99 -10.74 -34.86
N GLY A 120 28.72 -11.13 -34.63
CA GLY A 120 28.27 -11.84 -33.41
C GLY A 120 27.96 -11.06 -32.13
N LYS A 121 26.82 -10.35 -32.08
CA LYS A 121 25.96 -10.23 -30.88
C LYS A 121 25.08 -11.49 -30.83
N ASN A 122 24.52 -12.02 -29.74
CA ASN A 122 24.38 -11.67 -28.32
C ASN A 122 23.71 -12.91 -27.69
N THR A 123 24.01 -13.21 -26.43
CA THR A 123 23.02 -13.49 -25.36
C THR A 123 23.79 -13.87 -24.11
N LYS A 124 24.29 -12.85 -23.40
CA LYS A 124 24.63 -13.00 -22.00
C LYS A 124 23.35 -12.66 -21.23
N GLU A 125 22.55 -13.69 -20.96
CA GLU A 125 21.48 -13.61 -19.96
C GLU A 125 22.10 -13.04 -18.69
N THR A 126 21.66 -11.83 -18.34
CA THR A 126 22.00 -11.23 -17.06
C THR A 126 20.94 -11.77 -16.11
N GLU A 127 21.32 -12.80 -15.35
CA GLU A 127 20.52 -13.32 -14.25
C GLU A 127 20.16 -12.18 -13.30
N ASP A 128 18.88 -11.82 -13.29
CA ASP A 128 18.22 -10.99 -12.29
C ASP A 128 18.07 -11.85 -11.01
N GLY A 129 18.88 -11.56 -9.99
CA GLY A 129 18.95 -12.34 -8.74
C GLY A 129 17.73 -12.17 -7.82
N ARG A 130 16.50 -12.35 -8.34
CA ARG A 130 15.25 -12.36 -7.56
C ARG A 130 14.22 -13.38 -8.03
N ALA A 131 14.29 -13.84 -9.27
CA ALA A 131 13.43 -14.92 -9.75
C ALA A 131 14.12 -15.65 -10.91
N LYS A 132 14.26 -16.97 -10.78
CA LYS A 132 14.87 -17.83 -11.79
C LYS A 132 13.80 -18.33 -12.74
N TYR A 133 13.97 -18.09 -14.04
CA TYR A 133 13.10 -18.71 -15.05
C TYR A 133 13.28 -20.23 -15.03
N ILE A 134 12.17 -20.96 -15.00
CA ILE A 134 12.16 -22.43 -14.89
C ILE A 134 11.80 -23.10 -16.22
N GLY A 135 10.92 -22.46 -17.00
CA GLY A 135 10.54 -22.95 -18.32
C GLY A 135 9.09 -22.67 -18.68
N CYS A 136 8.69 -23.18 -19.84
CA CYS A 136 7.34 -23.07 -20.38
C CYS A 136 6.50 -24.32 -20.03
N TYR A 137 5.35 -24.17 -19.40
CA TYR A 137 4.53 -25.29 -18.93
C TYR A 137 3.14 -25.26 -19.55
N VAL A 138 2.54 -26.45 -19.76
CA VAL A 138 1.12 -26.54 -20.16
C VAL A 138 0.25 -26.05 -19.02
N ASP A 139 -0.76 -25.25 -19.34
CA ASP A 139 -1.82 -24.90 -18.39
C ASP A 139 -3.21 -25.29 -18.92
N ASP A 140 -4.06 -25.77 -18.03
CA ASP A 140 -5.42 -26.22 -18.35
C ASP A 140 -6.39 -25.73 -17.27
N THR A 141 -7.54 -25.20 -17.69
CA THR A 141 -8.55 -24.66 -16.76
C THR A 141 -9.10 -25.67 -15.75
N GLN A 142 -9.15 -26.96 -16.09
CA GLN A 142 -9.57 -28.06 -15.20
C GLN A 142 -8.40 -28.63 -14.38
N LYS A 143 -7.16 -28.47 -14.86
CA LYS A 143 -5.93 -28.96 -14.21
C LYS A 143 -4.83 -27.89 -14.27
N ARG A 144 -5.01 -26.81 -13.50
CA ARG A 144 -4.06 -25.70 -13.46
C ARG A 144 -2.67 -26.15 -13.01
N ALA A 145 -1.64 -25.69 -13.72
CA ALA A 145 -0.24 -25.97 -13.42
C ALA A 145 0.19 -25.34 -12.09
N LEU A 146 -0.35 -24.16 -11.78
CA LEU A 146 -0.20 -23.45 -10.52
C LEU A 146 -1.59 -23.21 -9.90
N ARG A 147 -1.81 -23.72 -8.69
CA ARG A 147 -3.13 -23.75 -8.03
C ARG A 147 -3.31 -22.71 -6.91
N GLY A 148 -2.44 -21.71 -6.84
CA GLY A 148 -2.59 -20.59 -5.92
C GLY A 148 -3.50 -19.50 -6.48
N VAL A 149 -3.35 -18.28 -5.95
CA VAL A 149 -4.09 -17.12 -6.45
C VAL A 149 -3.71 -16.77 -7.89
N SER A 150 -4.67 -16.22 -8.62
CA SER A 150 -4.48 -15.68 -9.96
C SER A 150 -5.12 -14.30 -10.10
N PHE A 151 -4.58 -13.48 -11.00
CA PHE A 151 -5.12 -12.16 -11.34
C PHE A 151 -4.70 -11.74 -12.76
N PHE A 152 -5.41 -10.77 -13.33
CA PHE A 152 -5.16 -10.30 -14.69
C PHE A 152 -5.08 -8.76 -14.77
N ASP A 153 -4.24 -8.26 -15.69
CA ASP A 153 -4.10 -6.83 -16.00
C ASP A 153 -3.82 -6.63 -17.49
N TYR A 154 -4.87 -6.36 -18.25
CA TYR A 154 -4.80 -6.21 -19.72
C TYR A 154 -4.01 -4.99 -20.22
N LYS A 155 -3.50 -4.13 -19.33
CA LYS A 155 -2.76 -2.91 -19.73
C LYS A 155 -1.37 -2.82 -19.13
N LYS A 156 -1.17 -3.35 -17.93
CA LYS A 156 0.06 -3.12 -17.13
C LYS A 156 0.72 -4.41 -16.65
N MET A 157 0.30 -5.58 -17.14
CA MET A 157 0.95 -6.84 -16.75
C MET A 157 2.40 -6.88 -17.25
N THR A 158 3.33 -7.18 -16.34
CA THR A 158 4.74 -7.41 -16.63
C THR A 158 5.20 -8.66 -15.88
N VAL A 159 6.28 -9.30 -16.33
CA VAL A 159 6.92 -10.43 -15.63
C VAL A 159 7.14 -10.07 -14.15
N PHE A 160 7.76 -8.90 -13.92
CA PHE A 160 8.02 -8.38 -12.58
C PHE A 160 6.74 -8.21 -11.75
N ARG A 161 5.64 -7.68 -12.32
CA ARG A 161 4.39 -7.47 -11.58
C ARG A 161 3.77 -8.78 -11.11
N CYS A 162 3.87 -9.83 -11.92
CA CYS A 162 3.40 -11.16 -11.53
C CYS A 162 4.28 -11.77 -10.44
N GLN A 163 5.60 -11.76 -10.65
CA GLN A 163 6.58 -12.24 -9.67
C GLN A 163 6.43 -11.51 -8.32
N ASP A 164 6.33 -10.18 -8.33
CA ASP A 164 6.16 -9.33 -7.13
C ASP A 164 4.89 -9.69 -6.36
N ASN A 165 3.77 -9.87 -7.06
CA ASN A 165 2.50 -10.19 -6.42
C ASN A 165 2.49 -11.59 -5.81
N CYS A 166 3.06 -12.57 -6.52
CA CYS A 166 3.19 -13.95 -6.05
C CYS A 166 4.20 -14.07 -4.90
N ALA A 167 5.36 -13.40 -5.00
CA ALA A 167 6.40 -13.40 -3.97
C ALA A 167 5.94 -12.64 -2.71
N GLU A 168 5.24 -11.52 -2.86
CA GLU A 168 4.60 -10.81 -1.74
C GLU A 168 3.54 -11.69 -1.08
N ARG A 169 2.92 -12.61 -1.81
CA ARG A 169 1.98 -13.61 -1.30
C ARG A 169 2.65 -14.90 -0.80
N GLY A 170 3.98 -15.00 -0.91
CA GLY A 170 4.78 -16.12 -0.42
C GLY A 170 4.72 -17.39 -1.27
N TYR A 171 4.25 -17.30 -2.51
CA TYR A 171 4.25 -18.42 -3.44
C TYR A 171 5.65 -18.67 -4.00
N MET A 172 6.08 -19.93 -4.08
CA MET A 172 7.40 -20.28 -4.62
C MET A 172 7.52 -20.08 -6.13
N TYR A 173 6.39 -20.05 -6.84
CA TYR A 173 6.32 -19.94 -8.28
C TYR A 173 5.32 -18.87 -8.71
N ALA A 174 5.69 -18.16 -9.78
CA ALA A 174 4.81 -17.29 -10.55
C ALA A 174 4.78 -17.79 -11.99
N GLY A 175 3.61 -17.79 -12.61
CA GLY A 175 3.39 -18.19 -13.98
C GLY A 175 2.62 -17.11 -14.72
N LEU A 176 3.09 -16.73 -15.91
CA LEU A 176 2.41 -15.75 -16.76
C LEU A 176 1.78 -16.43 -17.96
N GLU A 177 0.54 -16.06 -18.27
CA GLU A 177 -0.23 -16.60 -19.40
C GLU A 177 -0.81 -15.45 -20.22
N PHE A 178 -0.94 -15.67 -21.54
CA PHE A 178 -1.67 -14.82 -22.46
C PHE A 178 -1.23 -13.32 -22.49
N GLY A 179 -0.02 -13.03 -22.03
CA GLY A 179 0.52 -11.67 -21.94
C GLY A 179 -0.07 -10.79 -20.84
N ALA A 180 -1.14 -11.22 -20.16
CA ALA A 180 -1.95 -10.38 -19.28
C ALA A 180 -2.35 -11.05 -17.97
N GLU A 181 -2.16 -12.35 -17.84
CA GLU A 181 -2.62 -13.14 -16.70
C GLU A 181 -1.44 -13.62 -15.86
N CYS A 182 -1.65 -13.71 -14.56
CA CYS A 182 -0.67 -14.14 -13.59
C CYS A 182 -1.28 -15.20 -12.68
N TYR A 183 -0.53 -16.27 -12.45
CA TYR A 183 -0.89 -17.42 -11.63
C TYR A 183 0.24 -17.69 -10.64
N CYS A 184 -0.10 -17.90 -9.37
CA CYS A 184 0.88 -18.20 -8.34
C CYS A 184 0.74 -19.66 -7.87
N GLY A 185 1.80 -20.26 -7.34
CA GLY A 185 1.72 -21.61 -6.76
C GLY A 185 2.94 -22.01 -5.95
N HIS A 186 2.80 -23.04 -5.12
CA HIS A 186 3.90 -23.60 -4.33
C HIS A 186 4.54 -24.84 -4.99
N LYS A 187 3.85 -25.46 -5.95
CA LYS A 187 4.30 -26.63 -6.70
C LYS A 187 3.89 -26.47 -8.16
N ILE A 188 4.71 -26.97 -9.07
CA ILE A 188 4.38 -27.07 -10.50
C ILE A 188 3.75 -28.44 -10.74
N GLN A 189 2.49 -28.47 -11.20
CA GLN A 189 1.73 -29.71 -11.41
C GLN A 189 1.38 -29.93 -12.89
N ALA A 190 2.34 -29.66 -13.78
CA ALA A 190 2.17 -29.81 -15.22
C ALA A 190 3.49 -30.20 -15.91
N ALA A 191 3.38 -30.65 -17.15
CA ALA A 191 4.53 -30.98 -17.98
C ALA A 191 5.18 -29.72 -18.57
N ASN A 192 6.51 -29.72 -18.61
CA ASN A 192 7.32 -28.73 -19.32
C ASN A 192 7.22 -28.96 -20.84
N VAL A 193 7.23 -27.89 -21.62
CA VAL A 193 7.10 -27.89 -23.09
C VAL A 193 8.15 -26.98 -23.73
N SER A 194 8.11 -26.84 -25.06
CA SER A 194 9.07 -25.99 -25.77
C SER A 194 8.93 -24.52 -25.38
N GLU A 195 10.06 -23.85 -25.16
CA GLU A 195 10.12 -22.40 -24.93
C GLU A 195 9.46 -21.58 -26.03
N SER A 196 9.43 -22.10 -27.26
CA SER A 196 8.79 -21.46 -28.41
C SER A 196 7.28 -21.30 -28.27
N GLU A 197 6.64 -22.04 -27.36
CA GLU A 197 5.21 -21.97 -27.09
C GLU A 197 4.85 -20.83 -26.12
N CYS A 198 5.83 -20.32 -25.36
CA CYS A 198 5.70 -19.17 -24.48
C CYS A 198 6.17 -17.88 -25.19
N ASN A 199 5.48 -17.52 -26.28
CA ASN A 199 5.92 -16.50 -27.24
C ASN A 199 5.11 -15.19 -27.23
N MET A 200 4.26 -14.97 -26.23
CA MET A 200 3.42 -13.76 -26.15
C MET A 200 4.10 -12.65 -25.34
N GLU A 201 4.14 -11.44 -25.90
CA GLU A 201 4.63 -10.25 -25.19
C GLU A 201 3.72 -9.85 -24.01
N CYS A 202 4.34 -9.37 -22.94
CA CYS A 202 3.63 -8.78 -21.81
C CYS A 202 2.88 -7.49 -22.22
N LYS A 203 1.63 -7.32 -21.76
CA LYS A 203 0.83 -6.12 -22.10
C LYS A 203 1.42 -4.81 -21.56
N GLY A 204 2.08 -4.87 -20.40
CA GLY A 204 2.71 -3.73 -19.75
C GLY A 204 4.18 -3.49 -20.14
N GLU A 205 4.83 -4.45 -20.80
CA GLU A 205 6.26 -4.37 -21.15
C GLU A 205 6.58 -5.25 -22.36
N LYS A 206 6.62 -4.63 -23.55
CA LYS A 206 6.79 -5.36 -24.82
C LYS A 206 8.15 -6.03 -25.02
N SER A 207 9.14 -5.70 -24.19
CA SER A 207 10.47 -6.30 -24.26
C SER A 207 10.57 -7.68 -23.63
N ASN A 208 9.56 -8.11 -22.86
CA ASN A 208 9.54 -9.37 -22.13
C ASN A 208 8.39 -10.27 -22.59
N LEU A 209 8.60 -11.58 -22.48
CA LEU A 209 7.61 -12.62 -22.78
C LEU A 209 6.82 -13.00 -21.52
N CYS A 210 5.53 -13.25 -21.69
CA CYS A 210 4.54 -13.49 -20.64
C CYS A 210 3.63 -14.68 -21.04
N GLY A 211 4.25 -15.84 -21.25
CA GLY A 211 3.56 -17.08 -21.58
C GLY A 211 3.07 -17.18 -23.02
N GLY A 212 2.04 -18.00 -23.21
CA GLY A 212 1.33 -18.23 -24.46
C GLY A 212 -0.15 -18.53 -24.19
N ALA A 213 -0.88 -19.02 -25.19
CA ALA A 213 -2.24 -19.52 -24.97
C ALA A 213 -2.17 -20.92 -24.34
N ASN A 214 -2.76 -21.13 -23.15
CA ASN A 214 -2.66 -22.39 -22.39
C ASN A 214 -1.20 -22.76 -22.07
N ARG A 215 -0.33 -21.75 -21.93
CA ARG A 215 1.10 -21.91 -21.71
C ARG A 215 1.59 -20.89 -20.69
N LEU A 216 2.15 -21.39 -19.60
CA LEU A 216 2.69 -20.58 -18.52
C LEU A 216 4.21 -20.46 -18.65
N SER A 217 4.70 -19.22 -18.75
CA SER A 217 6.10 -18.92 -18.45
C SER A 217 6.28 -18.94 -16.93
N ILE A 218 6.90 -19.99 -16.40
CA ILE A 218 7.05 -20.18 -14.95
C ILE A 218 8.41 -19.69 -14.46
N TYR A 219 8.38 -18.94 -13.37
CA TYR A 219 9.52 -18.42 -12.64
C TYR A 219 9.49 -18.95 -11.20
N ARG A 220 10.63 -19.43 -10.72
CA ARG A 220 10.86 -19.72 -9.30
C ARG A 220 11.28 -18.43 -8.63
N LEU A 221 10.54 -18.05 -7.59
CA LEU A 221 10.75 -16.80 -6.88
C LEU A 221 11.78 -17.01 -5.77
N GLU A 222 12.73 -16.08 -5.66
CA GLU A 222 13.56 -15.97 -4.47
C GLU A 222 12.78 -15.14 -3.45
N LEU A 223 12.11 -15.84 -2.55
CA LEU A 223 11.33 -15.22 -1.49
C LEU A 223 12.27 -14.52 -0.51
N SER A 224 11.93 -13.29 -0.10
CA SER A 224 12.59 -12.69 1.07
C SER A 224 12.38 -13.60 2.29
N GLN A 225 13.25 -13.52 3.29
CA GLN A 225 13.13 -14.30 4.54
C GLN A 225 11.76 -14.14 5.24
N GLU A 226 11.03 -13.06 4.92
CA GLU A 226 9.66 -12.75 5.39
C GLU A 226 8.56 -13.35 4.49
N SER A 227 8.84 -13.57 3.20
CA SER A 227 7.94 -14.18 2.22
C SER A 227 8.12 -15.70 2.09
N ALA A 228 9.29 -16.23 2.45
CA ALA A 228 9.62 -17.68 2.42
C ALA A 228 8.86 -18.49 3.47
N ARG A 229 8.21 -17.79 4.40
CA ARG A 229 7.52 -18.30 5.58
C ARG A 229 6.00 -18.20 5.44
N ARG A 230 5.44 -18.56 4.28
CA ARG A 230 3.98 -18.62 4.07
C ARG A 230 3.52 -19.99 3.65
N TYR A 231 2.47 -20.47 4.29
CA TYR A 231 1.83 -21.75 3.99
C TYR A 231 0.41 -21.46 3.52
N GLY A 232 0.16 -21.60 2.21
CA GLY A 232 -1.08 -21.16 1.60
C GLY A 232 -1.31 -19.66 1.81
N SER A 233 -2.41 -19.31 2.51
CA SER A 233 -2.74 -17.91 2.85
C SER A 233 -2.19 -17.46 4.21
N ALA A 234 -1.66 -18.38 5.02
CA ALA A 234 -1.15 -18.12 6.36
C ALA A 234 0.31 -17.67 6.34
N ILE A 235 0.68 -16.82 7.30
CA ILE A 235 2.03 -16.29 7.47
C ILE A 235 2.65 -16.92 8.72
N PHE A 236 3.67 -17.74 8.56
CA PHE A 236 4.42 -18.30 9.69
C PHE A 236 5.08 -17.18 10.50
N LYS A 237 4.89 -17.22 11.82
CA LYS A 237 5.37 -16.21 12.77
C LYS A 237 6.59 -16.66 13.55
N GLY A 238 6.74 -17.95 13.78
CA GLY A 238 7.86 -18.49 14.55
C GLY A 238 7.44 -19.63 15.47
N CYS A 239 8.43 -20.10 16.21
CA CYS A 239 8.27 -20.97 17.36
C CYS A 239 8.04 -20.12 18.61
N PHE A 240 7.11 -20.50 19.47
CA PHE A 240 6.80 -19.77 20.70
C PHE A 240 6.58 -20.75 21.83
N ARG A 241 7.06 -20.42 23.03
CA ARG A 241 6.76 -21.23 24.21
C ARG A 241 5.26 -21.20 24.50
N ARG A 242 4.71 -22.36 24.86
CA ARG A 242 3.32 -22.49 25.26
C ARG A 242 3.07 -21.72 26.57
N PRO A 243 2.00 -20.91 26.66
CA PRO A 243 1.67 -20.20 27.90
C PRO A 243 1.09 -21.16 28.95
N ASP A 244 1.27 -20.81 30.22
CA ASP A 244 0.78 -21.62 31.35
C ASP A 244 -0.73 -21.86 31.29
N ASN A 245 -1.50 -20.83 30.93
CA ASN A 245 -2.95 -20.90 30.77
C ASN A 245 -3.35 -20.73 29.30
N VAL A 246 -3.25 -21.83 28.55
CA VAL A 246 -3.55 -21.87 27.10
C VAL A 246 -4.98 -21.42 26.80
N THR A 247 -5.98 -21.87 27.56
CA THR A 247 -7.39 -21.53 27.30
C THR A 247 -7.68 -20.04 27.49
N LEU A 248 -6.96 -19.35 28.38
CA LEU A 248 -7.12 -17.91 28.53
C LEU A 248 -6.41 -17.14 27.41
N ALA A 249 -5.26 -17.63 26.98
CA ALA A 249 -4.44 -16.98 25.96
C ALA A 249 -4.96 -17.20 24.53
N LEU A 250 -5.43 -18.43 24.25
CA LEU A 250 -5.96 -18.91 22.98
C LEU A 250 -7.29 -19.63 23.27
N PRO A 251 -8.43 -18.90 23.22
CA PRO A 251 -9.70 -19.36 23.78
C PRO A 251 -10.34 -20.54 23.06
N VAL A 252 -9.97 -20.79 21.80
CA VAL A 252 -10.52 -21.89 21.02
C VAL A 252 -9.43 -22.91 20.78
N GLY A 253 -9.71 -24.19 21.03
CA GLY A 253 -8.80 -25.26 20.71
C GLY A 253 -9.53 -26.55 20.35
N ALA A 254 -8.93 -27.35 19.48
CA ALA A 254 -9.46 -28.64 19.07
C ALA A 254 -8.33 -29.63 18.75
N VAL A 255 -8.61 -30.91 18.91
CA VAL A 255 -7.75 -32.01 18.44
C VAL A 255 -8.10 -32.28 16.98
N ILE A 256 -7.10 -32.30 16.09
CA ILE A 256 -7.29 -32.53 14.66
C ILE A 256 -6.63 -33.85 14.27
N GLN A 257 -7.43 -34.77 13.73
CA GLN A 257 -6.93 -36.03 13.18
C GLN A 257 -6.11 -35.78 11.90
N ASN A 258 -4.96 -36.44 11.81
CA ASN A 258 -3.96 -36.21 10.77
C ASN A 258 -3.66 -34.71 10.62
N MET A 259 -3.21 -34.09 11.71
CA MET A 259 -2.93 -32.66 11.80
C MET A 259 -2.05 -32.20 10.63
N SER A 260 -2.41 -31.06 10.05
CA SER A 260 -1.58 -30.29 9.12
C SER A 260 -1.76 -28.79 9.41
N VAL A 261 -0.81 -28.00 8.94
CA VAL A 261 -0.84 -26.53 9.04
C VAL A 261 -2.12 -25.97 8.41
N ASP A 262 -2.48 -26.43 7.20
CA ASP A 262 -3.69 -25.98 6.51
C ASP A 262 -4.96 -26.24 7.33
N LYS A 263 -5.12 -27.44 7.90
CA LYS A 263 -6.30 -27.77 8.70
C LYS A 263 -6.45 -26.88 9.93
N CYS A 264 -5.35 -26.61 10.62
CA CYS A 264 -5.39 -25.73 11.79
C CYS A 264 -5.69 -24.27 11.39
N VAL A 265 -5.04 -23.77 10.33
CA VAL A 265 -5.28 -22.42 9.80
C VAL A 265 -6.73 -22.26 9.33
N ASP A 266 -7.26 -23.21 8.58
CA ASP A 266 -8.64 -23.19 8.08
C ASP A 266 -9.64 -23.18 9.24
N MET A 267 -9.44 -24.04 10.24
CA MET A 267 -10.27 -24.05 11.45
C MET A 267 -10.25 -22.70 12.17
N CYS A 268 -9.06 -22.12 12.39
CA CYS A 268 -8.97 -20.81 13.04
C CYS A 268 -9.56 -19.67 12.20
N THR A 269 -9.45 -19.77 10.88
CA THR A 269 -10.08 -18.83 9.95
C THR A 269 -11.61 -18.91 10.03
N GLU A 270 -12.18 -20.12 10.01
CA GLU A 270 -13.63 -20.35 10.14
C GLU A 270 -14.16 -19.82 11.48
N LYS A 271 -13.33 -19.82 12.51
CA LYS A 271 -13.62 -19.27 13.84
C LYS A 271 -13.31 -17.77 13.98
N GLU A 272 -12.94 -17.11 12.88
CA GLU A 272 -12.63 -15.68 12.82
C GLU A 272 -11.48 -15.23 13.75
N PHE A 273 -10.47 -16.08 13.92
CA PHE A 273 -9.27 -15.76 14.70
C PHE A 273 -8.06 -15.48 13.81
N SER A 274 -7.24 -14.50 14.20
CA SER A 274 -6.06 -14.07 13.43
C SER A 274 -4.82 -14.93 13.67
N LEU A 275 -4.80 -15.75 14.73
CA LEU A 275 -3.72 -16.69 15.03
C LEU A 275 -4.20 -18.13 15.02
N ALA A 276 -3.35 -18.99 14.47
CA ALA A 276 -3.40 -20.45 14.58
C ALA A 276 -2.08 -20.93 15.19
N ALA A 277 -2.15 -21.63 16.31
CA ALA A 277 -1.01 -22.17 17.05
C ALA A 277 -1.13 -23.70 17.13
N LEU A 278 -0.13 -24.40 16.58
CA LEU A 278 -0.08 -25.85 16.52
C LEU A 278 0.77 -26.41 17.66
N ALA A 279 0.28 -27.47 18.29
CA ALA A 279 0.91 -28.19 19.39
C ALA A 279 0.69 -29.70 19.24
N GLY A 280 1.48 -30.34 18.38
CA GLY A 280 1.30 -31.75 18.02
C GLY A 280 -0.02 -31.97 17.25
N ASP A 281 -0.98 -32.65 17.87
CA ASP A 281 -2.31 -32.92 17.33
C ASP A 281 -3.38 -31.90 17.76
N LYS A 282 -3.00 -30.91 18.56
CA LYS A 282 -3.89 -29.82 19.02
C LYS A 282 -3.64 -28.56 18.22
N CYS A 283 -4.73 -27.94 17.81
CA CYS A 283 -4.75 -26.62 17.19
C CYS A 283 -5.44 -25.64 18.14
N HIS A 284 -4.82 -24.48 18.37
CA HIS A 284 -5.32 -23.41 19.20
C HIS A 284 -5.47 -22.12 18.39
N CYS A 285 -6.59 -21.41 18.57
CA CYS A 285 -6.92 -20.20 17.86
C CYS A 285 -7.12 -19.04 18.83
N GLY A 286 -6.71 -17.85 18.40
CA GLY A 286 -6.84 -16.65 19.21
C GLY A 286 -6.37 -15.40 18.49
N PHE A 287 -6.07 -14.39 19.29
CA PHE A 287 -5.41 -13.17 18.86
C PHE A 287 -4.10 -12.99 19.63
N PRO A 288 -3.15 -12.18 19.15
CA PRO A 288 -2.02 -11.78 19.98
C PRO A 288 -2.54 -10.99 21.19
N THR A 289 -2.24 -11.46 22.39
CA THR A 289 -2.65 -10.83 23.67
C THR A 289 -1.45 -10.72 24.60
N ILE A 290 -1.59 -10.02 25.73
CA ILE A 290 -0.53 -9.95 26.74
C ILE A 290 -0.17 -11.33 27.32
N LEU A 291 -1.08 -12.31 27.23
CA LEU A 291 -0.87 -13.68 27.69
C LEU A 291 -0.17 -14.56 26.64
N PHE A 292 -0.17 -14.14 25.39
CA PHE A 292 0.53 -14.79 24.29
C PHE A 292 0.96 -13.76 23.26
N THR A 293 2.11 -13.13 23.54
CA THR A 293 2.70 -12.11 22.67
C THR A 293 3.54 -12.78 21.58
N LEU A 294 3.71 -12.09 20.44
CA LEU A 294 4.57 -12.55 19.35
C LEU A 294 5.93 -11.84 19.34
N HIS A 295 6.37 -11.31 20.49
CA HIS A 295 7.58 -10.50 20.59
C HIS A 295 8.86 -11.30 20.84
N GLU A 296 8.72 -12.46 21.49
CA GLU A 296 9.83 -13.29 21.94
C GLU A 296 9.70 -14.67 21.28
N PRO A 297 10.06 -14.80 19.99
CA PRO A 297 10.11 -16.10 19.35
C PRO A 297 11.29 -16.91 19.92
N GLU A 298 11.07 -18.20 20.06
CA GLU A 298 12.09 -19.19 20.42
C GLU A 298 12.80 -19.69 19.15
N GLU A 299 13.90 -20.44 19.33
CA GLU A 299 14.59 -21.11 18.23
C GLU A 299 13.65 -22.08 17.50
N GLU A 300 13.66 -22.04 16.16
CA GLU A 300 12.70 -22.81 15.34
C GLU A 300 12.83 -24.32 15.57
N GLU A 301 14.04 -24.78 15.88
CA GLU A 301 14.43 -26.15 16.18
C GLU A 301 13.64 -26.77 17.33
N LEU A 302 13.27 -25.97 18.33
CA LEU A 302 12.50 -26.42 19.51
C LEU A 302 11.07 -26.82 19.14
N CYS A 303 10.56 -26.33 18.02
CA CYS A 303 9.24 -26.62 17.51
C CYS A 303 9.22 -27.66 16.37
N ILE A 304 10.37 -28.19 15.96
CA ILE A 304 10.46 -29.16 14.86
C ILE A 304 9.92 -30.50 15.33
N HIS A 305 8.62 -30.69 15.13
CA HIS A 305 7.93 -31.94 15.33
C HIS A 305 7.00 -32.18 14.15
N ARG A 306 7.14 -33.32 13.49
CA ARG A 306 6.42 -33.61 12.24
C ARG A 306 4.92 -33.64 12.46
N CYS A 307 4.19 -33.04 11.53
CA CYS A 307 2.73 -33.14 11.47
C CYS A 307 2.30 -34.54 11.01
N ALA A 308 1.27 -35.11 11.63
CA ALA A 308 0.79 -36.46 11.29
C ALA A 308 0.11 -36.54 9.91
N GLY A 309 -0.38 -35.41 9.38
CA GLY A 309 -0.99 -35.32 8.05
C GLY A 309 -0.01 -35.06 6.92
N GLU A 310 1.14 -34.46 7.20
CA GLU A 310 2.14 -34.06 6.20
C GLU A 310 3.56 -34.06 6.82
N ASP A 311 4.41 -34.99 6.39
CA ASP A 311 5.71 -35.28 7.04
C ASP A 311 6.76 -34.15 6.98
N PHE A 312 6.58 -33.17 6.09
CA PHE A 312 7.48 -32.04 5.91
C PHE A 312 7.05 -30.78 6.67
N GLU A 313 5.87 -30.80 7.29
CA GLU A 313 5.38 -29.70 8.12
C GLU A 313 5.78 -29.89 9.59
N SER A 314 5.93 -28.78 10.30
CA SER A 314 6.18 -28.79 11.75
C SER A 314 4.93 -28.33 12.50
N CYS A 315 4.49 -29.13 13.48
CA CYS A 315 3.27 -28.92 14.25
C CYS A 315 3.52 -28.59 15.71
N GLY A 316 4.75 -28.28 16.11
CA GLY A 316 5.08 -28.00 17.51
C GLY A 316 4.89 -29.23 18.41
N ASN A 317 5.01 -29.04 19.71
CA ASN A 317 4.95 -30.11 20.71
C ASN A 317 4.22 -29.64 21.98
N ASP A 318 4.30 -30.40 23.06
CA ASP A 318 3.61 -30.09 24.30
C ASP A 318 4.12 -28.83 25.02
N GLU A 319 5.34 -28.39 24.73
CA GLU A 319 6.01 -27.24 25.35
C GLU A 319 6.05 -26.00 24.44
N TYR A 320 6.05 -26.22 23.11
CA TYR A 320 6.25 -25.16 22.12
C TYR A 320 5.22 -25.20 21.00
N PHE A 321 4.73 -24.02 20.64
CA PHE A 321 3.80 -23.79 19.56
C PHE A 321 4.50 -23.34 18.27
N VAL A 322 4.07 -23.93 17.15
CA VAL A 322 4.32 -23.36 15.82
C VAL A 322 3.16 -22.42 15.51
N VAL A 323 3.44 -21.12 15.31
CA VAL A 323 2.39 -20.11 15.15
C VAL A 323 2.32 -19.58 13.73
N TYR A 324 1.11 -19.52 13.19
CA TYR A 324 0.77 -18.90 11.93
C TYR A 324 -0.24 -17.76 12.16
N GLN A 325 -0.07 -16.67 11.41
CA GLN A 325 -1.07 -15.63 11.28
C GLN A 325 -1.99 -15.98 10.11
N THR A 326 -3.29 -16.07 10.36
CA THR A 326 -4.31 -16.31 9.36
C THR A 326 -4.60 -15.04 8.54
N GLN A 327 -5.42 -15.18 7.52
CA GLN A 327 -5.96 -14.10 6.68
C GLN A 327 -7.03 -13.26 7.39
N VAL A 328 -7.48 -13.67 8.58
CA VAL A 328 -8.50 -12.95 9.34
C VAL A 328 -7.93 -11.64 9.86
N GLN A 329 -8.66 -10.55 9.60
CA GLN A 329 -8.31 -9.23 10.07
C GLN A 329 -8.67 -9.06 11.55
N ASP A 330 -7.70 -8.66 12.38
CA ASP A 330 -7.94 -8.33 13.78
C ASP A 330 -8.65 -6.97 13.90
N ASN A 331 -9.92 -6.99 14.31
CA ASN A 331 -10.72 -5.78 14.36
C ASN A 331 -10.56 -4.97 15.66
N ARG A 332 -9.81 -5.46 16.67
CA ARG A 332 -9.65 -4.81 17.99
C ARG A 332 -9.02 -3.41 17.93
N CYS A 333 -8.30 -3.11 16.85
CA CYS A 333 -7.64 -1.82 16.64
C CYS A 333 -8.17 -1.03 15.44
N MET A 334 -9.26 -1.48 14.80
CA MET A 334 -9.77 -0.89 13.54
C MET A 334 -10.71 0.29 13.72
N ASP A 335 -11.47 0.28 14.81
CA ASP A 335 -12.39 1.35 15.16
C ASP A 335 -11.60 2.64 15.43
N ARG A 336 -11.99 3.71 14.74
CA ARG A 336 -11.36 5.03 14.85
C ARG A 336 -12.43 6.09 14.85
N ARG A 337 -12.25 7.09 15.69
CA ARG A 337 -13.18 8.22 15.83
C ARG A 337 -12.42 9.53 15.99
N PHE A 338 -13.13 10.65 15.87
CA PHE A 338 -12.59 11.92 16.33
C PHE A 338 -12.56 11.95 17.86
N LEU A 339 -11.72 12.84 18.41
CA LEU A 339 -11.73 13.09 19.85
C LEU A 339 -13.14 13.49 20.30
N PRO A 340 -13.64 12.95 21.44
CA PRO A 340 -14.97 13.26 21.94
C PRO A 340 -15.12 14.73 22.32
N THR A 341 -14.02 15.34 22.80
CA THR A 341 -13.91 16.76 23.12
C THR A 341 -12.79 17.41 22.32
N ARG A 342 -13.00 18.66 21.89
CA ARG A 342 -11.95 19.40 21.18
C ARG A 342 -10.77 19.65 22.11
N SER A 343 -9.59 19.14 21.73
CA SER A 343 -8.33 19.45 22.40
C SER A 343 -8.00 20.92 22.24
N LYS A 344 -7.61 21.56 23.34
CA LYS A 344 -7.00 22.89 23.34
C LYS A 344 -5.50 22.82 23.06
N GLN A 345 -4.88 21.66 23.25
CA GLN A 345 -3.47 21.43 22.98
C GLN A 345 -3.28 20.91 21.56
N LEU A 346 -2.39 21.54 20.82
CA LEU A 346 -2.04 21.12 19.45
C LEU A 346 -0.73 20.35 19.46
N THR A 347 -0.81 19.05 19.15
CA THR A 347 0.37 18.20 19.00
C THR A 347 0.71 18.00 17.53
N ALA A 348 1.93 18.36 17.13
CA ALA A 348 2.43 18.09 15.79
C ALA A 348 2.95 16.66 15.65
N LEU A 349 2.73 16.07 14.47
CA LEU A 349 3.51 14.96 13.95
C LEU A 349 4.45 15.54 12.87
N ALA A 350 5.61 15.99 13.32
CA ALA A 350 6.61 16.69 12.53
C ALA A 350 7.61 15.69 11.94
N SER A 351 7.93 15.85 10.66
CA SER A 351 8.91 15.00 9.98
C SER A 351 9.19 15.50 8.58
N PHE A 352 10.37 15.17 8.05
CA PHE A 352 10.71 15.41 6.65
C PHE A 352 9.85 14.54 5.69
N PRO A 353 9.54 15.01 4.46
CA PRO A 353 8.88 14.16 3.46
C PRO A 353 9.65 12.85 3.18
N GLY A 354 8.94 11.73 2.99
CA GLY A 354 9.60 10.43 2.85
C GLY A 354 10.09 9.78 4.15
N ALA A 355 9.95 10.42 5.32
CA ALA A 355 10.35 9.87 6.62
C ALA A 355 9.37 8.86 7.26
N GLY A 356 8.34 8.40 6.53
CA GLY A 356 7.36 7.44 7.06
C GLY A 356 6.04 8.04 7.56
N ASN A 357 5.69 9.23 7.09
CA ASN A 357 4.57 10.06 7.55
C ASN A 357 3.22 9.33 7.62
N THR A 358 2.78 8.77 6.48
CA THR A 358 1.49 8.08 6.39
C THR A 358 1.49 6.81 7.24
N TRP A 359 2.62 6.12 7.33
CA TRP A 359 2.78 4.93 8.15
C TRP A 359 2.68 5.27 9.64
N ALA A 360 3.38 6.31 10.10
CA ALA A 360 3.30 6.77 11.48
C ALA A 360 1.88 7.20 11.86
N ARG A 361 1.17 7.89 10.97
CA ARG A 361 -0.25 8.22 11.18
C ARG A 361 -1.10 6.97 11.30
N HIS A 362 -0.96 6.02 10.37
CA HIS A 362 -1.66 4.73 10.42
C HIS A 362 -1.46 4.02 11.76
N LEU A 363 -0.20 3.93 12.23
CA LEU A 363 0.14 3.32 13.51
C LEU A 363 -0.49 4.06 14.70
N ILE A 364 -0.43 5.40 14.72
CA ILE A 364 -1.04 6.21 15.79
C ILE A 364 -2.56 6.04 15.80
N GLU A 365 -3.23 6.09 14.65
CA GLU A 365 -4.68 5.92 14.59
C GLU A 365 -5.12 4.54 15.07
N LEU A 366 -4.40 3.48 14.64
CA LEU A 366 -4.68 2.13 15.12
C LEU A 366 -4.38 1.99 16.62
N ALA A 367 -3.31 2.57 17.13
CA ALA A 367 -2.93 2.44 18.54
C ALA A 367 -3.84 3.23 19.49
N THR A 368 -4.34 4.38 19.04
CA THR A 368 -5.11 5.31 19.89
C THR A 368 -6.63 5.21 19.69
N GLY A 369 -7.08 4.69 18.54
CA GLY A 369 -8.49 4.76 18.14
C GLY A 369 -8.94 6.17 17.75
N TYR A 370 -8.02 7.12 17.61
CA TYR A 370 -8.34 8.49 17.24
C TYR A 370 -7.74 8.88 15.90
N TYR A 371 -8.53 9.60 15.09
CA TYR A 371 -8.04 10.11 13.80
C TYR A 371 -6.92 11.13 13.97
N THR A 372 -5.95 11.08 13.06
CA THR A 372 -4.89 12.07 12.91
C THR A 372 -5.28 13.13 11.88
N GLY A 373 -4.98 14.38 12.18
CA GLY A 373 -5.15 15.51 11.28
C GLY A 373 -3.95 15.69 10.38
N SER A 374 -4.09 16.62 9.43
CA SER A 374 -3.00 17.02 8.54
C SER A 374 -3.08 18.53 8.32
N TYR A 375 -1.92 19.17 8.27
CA TYR A 375 -1.80 20.58 7.87
C TYR A 375 -2.18 20.77 6.39
N TYR A 376 -2.11 19.68 5.62
CA TYR A 376 -2.41 19.62 4.19
C TYR A 376 -3.66 18.78 3.94
N PHE A 377 -4.25 18.91 2.76
CA PHE A 377 -5.35 18.07 2.31
C PHE A 377 -4.93 17.14 1.17
N ASP A 378 -5.09 15.84 1.37
CA ASP A 378 -4.92 14.80 0.35
C ASP A 378 -6.18 13.91 0.26
N GLY A 379 -6.94 14.08 -0.84
CA GLY A 379 -8.16 13.31 -1.09
C GLY A 379 -7.93 11.81 -1.24
N SER A 380 -6.74 11.38 -1.68
CA SER A 380 -6.38 9.96 -1.79
C SER A 380 -6.24 9.33 -0.41
N LEU A 381 -5.60 10.04 0.53
CA LEU A 381 -5.48 9.58 1.92
C LEU A 381 -6.84 9.57 2.63
N TYR A 382 -7.69 10.57 2.39
CA TYR A 382 -9.05 10.60 2.93
C TYR A 382 -9.87 9.38 2.49
N ASN A 383 -9.79 9.03 1.21
CA ASN A 383 -10.49 7.86 0.65
C ASN A 383 -9.93 6.54 1.20
N LYS A 384 -8.67 6.51 1.63
CA LYS A 384 -8.03 5.37 2.31
C LYS A 384 -8.26 5.31 3.82
N GLY A 385 -9.09 6.21 4.37
CA GLY A 385 -9.55 6.15 5.76
C GLY A 385 -9.01 7.23 6.70
N PHE A 386 -8.10 8.10 6.26
CA PHE A 386 -7.62 9.23 7.07
C PHE A 386 -8.66 10.35 7.11
N LYS A 387 -9.71 10.19 7.93
CA LYS A 387 -10.84 11.13 7.96
C LYS A 387 -10.45 12.53 8.44
N GLY A 388 -9.38 12.66 9.21
CA GLY A 388 -8.84 13.95 9.64
C GLY A 388 -8.23 14.81 8.52
N GLU A 389 -8.06 14.29 7.29
CA GLU A 389 -7.62 15.09 6.13
C GLU A 389 -8.55 16.25 5.79
N ARG A 390 -9.86 16.04 5.95
CA ARG A 390 -10.88 17.06 5.63
C ARG A 390 -11.16 17.99 6.80
N ASP A 391 -10.64 17.69 7.98
CA ASP A 391 -10.89 18.50 9.15
C ASP A 391 -9.87 19.64 9.21
N HIS A 392 -10.30 20.80 9.70
CA HIS A 392 -9.38 21.92 9.82
C HIS A 392 -8.29 21.57 10.85
N TRP A 393 -7.02 21.78 10.54
CA TRP A 393 -5.92 21.32 11.39
C TRP A 393 -5.93 21.93 12.81
N ARG A 394 -6.57 23.10 13.00
CA ARG A 394 -6.83 23.72 14.32
C ARG A 394 -8.17 23.37 14.96
N SER A 395 -8.91 22.39 14.45
CA SER A 395 -10.25 22.04 14.97
C SER A 395 -10.20 21.50 16.40
N GLY A 396 -9.06 20.96 16.83
CA GLY A 396 -8.90 20.24 18.08
C GLY A 396 -9.55 18.85 18.10
N ARG A 397 -10.11 18.36 16.98
CA ARG A 397 -10.82 17.07 16.95
C ARG A 397 -9.94 15.86 16.67
N THR A 398 -8.68 16.07 16.30
CA THR A 398 -7.72 15.01 15.95
C THR A 398 -6.63 14.91 17.01
N ILE A 399 -6.04 13.72 17.17
CA ILE A 399 -5.07 13.45 18.25
C ILE A 399 -3.71 14.12 18.02
N CYS A 400 -3.29 14.24 16.76
CA CYS A 400 -2.11 14.98 16.36
C CYS A 400 -2.21 15.41 14.89
N ILE A 401 -1.41 16.40 14.49
CA ILE A 401 -1.47 17.05 13.17
C ILE A 401 -0.19 16.79 12.41
N LYS A 402 -0.27 16.09 11.27
CA LYS A 402 0.89 15.91 10.38
C LYS A 402 1.30 17.21 9.71
N THR A 403 2.60 17.57 9.79
CA THR A 403 3.14 18.76 9.13
C THR A 403 4.58 18.57 8.62
N HIS A 404 4.92 19.21 7.49
CA HIS A 404 6.28 19.32 6.96
C HIS A 404 6.86 20.72 7.14
N GLU A 405 6.11 21.62 7.77
CA GLU A 405 6.52 23.01 7.95
C GLU A 405 7.83 23.11 8.73
N SER A 406 8.70 23.99 8.24
CA SER A 406 9.96 24.38 8.87
C SER A 406 9.91 25.89 9.01
N GLY A 407 9.82 26.38 10.24
CA GLY A 407 9.70 27.81 10.50
C GLY A 407 9.31 28.06 11.94
N ARG A 408 9.93 29.06 12.57
CA ARG A 408 9.71 29.37 13.99
C ARG A 408 8.22 29.61 14.29
N LYS A 409 7.55 30.43 13.46
CA LYS A 409 6.15 30.82 13.66
C LYS A 409 5.21 29.62 13.59
N GLU A 410 5.44 28.73 12.64
CA GLU A 410 4.65 27.52 12.42
C GLU A 410 4.88 26.53 13.55
N ILE A 411 6.13 26.31 13.96
CA ILE A 411 6.53 25.38 15.03
C ILE A 411 5.99 25.84 16.39
N GLU A 412 6.14 27.13 16.74
CA GLU A 412 5.68 27.69 18.01
C GLU A 412 4.15 27.68 18.16
N SER A 413 3.41 27.48 17.05
CA SER A 413 1.95 27.32 17.08
C SER A 413 1.47 25.98 17.64
N PHE A 414 2.38 25.00 17.80
CA PHE A 414 2.12 23.73 18.46
C PHE A 414 2.59 23.76 19.92
N ASP A 415 1.90 23.04 20.78
CA ASP A 415 2.23 22.92 22.21
C ASP A 415 3.21 21.79 22.47
N SER A 416 3.14 20.74 21.65
CA SER A 416 4.06 19.61 21.67
C SER A 416 4.26 19.04 20.26
N SER A 417 5.28 18.20 20.09
CA SER A 417 5.55 17.56 18.80
C SER A 417 6.19 16.20 18.97
N ILE A 418 5.68 15.23 18.21
CA ILE A 418 6.42 14.01 17.89
C ILE A 418 7.24 14.31 16.63
N LEU A 419 8.57 14.33 16.77
CA LEU A 419 9.51 14.56 15.68
C LEU A 419 10.05 13.22 15.16
N ILE A 420 9.61 12.80 13.97
CA ILE A 420 10.11 11.58 13.33
C ILE A 420 11.32 11.89 12.47
N ILE A 421 12.44 11.25 12.79
CA ILE A 421 13.70 11.34 12.06
C ILE A 421 13.95 10.00 11.38
N ARG A 422 14.13 10.00 10.06
CA ARG A 422 14.51 8.81 9.28
C ARG A 422 15.89 9.03 8.68
N ASN A 423 16.65 7.94 8.51
CA ASN A 423 17.91 7.95 7.77
C ASN A 423 17.77 8.76 6.45
N PRO A 424 18.56 9.83 6.24
CA PRO A 424 18.39 10.75 5.12
C PRO A 424 18.58 10.06 3.77
N TYR A 425 19.48 9.08 3.66
CA TYR A 425 19.65 8.31 2.43
C TYR A 425 18.36 7.58 2.03
N LYS A 426 17.66 7.00 3.02
CA LYS A 426 16.38 6.31 2.80
C LYS A 426 15.24 7.29 2.59
N ALA A 427 15.23 8.41 3.31
CA ALA A 427 14.18 9.44 3.22
C ALA A 427 14.21 10.20 1.89
N LEU A 428 15.38 10.59 1.39
CA LEU A 428 15.54 11.26 0.10
C LEU A 428 15.11 10.38 -1.06
N MET A 429 15.56 9.11 -1.09
CA MET A 429 15.10 8.15 -2.10
C MET A 429 13.59 7.90 -2.00
N ALA A 430 13.07 7.87 -0.77
CA ALA A 430 11.65 7.71 -0.54
C ALA A 430 10.87 8.89 -1.14
N GLU A 431 11.29 10.12 -0.89
CA GLU A 431 10.61 11.30 -1.37
C GLU A 431 10.75 11.48 -2.90
N PHE A 432 11.93 11.18 -3.46
CA PHE A 432 12.13 11.21 -4.90
C PHE A 432 11.17 10.26 -5.64
N ASN A 433 11.07 9.01 -5.16
CA ASN A 433 10.10 8.06 -5.68
C ASN A 433 8.66 8.55 -5.55
N ARG A 434 8.30 9.18 -4.42
CA ARG A 434 6.96 9.74 -4.23
C ARG A 434 6.67 10.85 -5.26
N LYS A 435 7.65 11.72 -5.49
CA LYS A 435 7.54 12.88 -6.40
C LYS A 435 7.40 12.46 -7.86
N TYR A 436 8.21 11.50 -8.32
CA TYR A 436 8.28 11.10 -9.74
C TYR A 436 7.54 9.79 -10.06
N GLY A 437 7.12 9.02 -9.04
CA GLY A 437 6.40 7.75 -9.18
C GLY A 437 5.03 7.72 -8.49
N GLY A 438 4.66 8.74 -7.70
CA GLY A 438 3.43 8.78 -6.92
C GLY A 438 3.55 8.10 -5.55
N HIS A 439 2.51 8.18 -4.71
CA HIS A 439 2.56 7.82 -3.28
C HIS A 439 3.12 6.43 -2.97
N ILE A 440 2.82 5.45 -3.83
CA ILE A 440 3.30 4.06 -3.72
C ILE A 440 4.15 3.62 -4.93
N GLY A 441 4.50 4.54 -5.82
CA GLY A 441 5.26 4.19 -7.02
C GLY A 441 6.74 4.48 -6.91
N PHE A 442 7.44 4.19 -8.00
CA PHE A 442 8.89 4.37 -8.12
C PHE A 442 9.19 5.28 -9.31
N ALA A 443 10.18 6.14 -9.14
CA ALA A 443 10.68 6.95 -10.24
C ALA A 443 11.29 6.04 -11.32
N SER A 444 11.10 6.39 -12.59
CA SER A 444 11.69 5.63 -13.71
C SER A 444 13.22 5.72 -13.70
N GLN A 445 13.89 4.73 -14.31
CA GLN A 445 15.35 4.71 -14.40
C GLN A 445 15.93 5.97 -15.09
N ALA A 446 15.16 6.58 -15.99
CA ALA A 446 15.52 7.84 -16.63
C ALA A 446 15.64 8.99 -15.62
N HIS A 447 14.72 9.10 -14.64
CA HIS A 447 14.82 10.12 -13.60
C HIS A 447 16.02 9.89 -12.67
N TRP A 448 16.34 8.62 -12.37
CA TRP A 448 17.47 8.28 -11.51
C TRP A 448 18.83 8.50 -12.17
N LYS A 449 18.93 8.30 -13.49
CA LYS A 449 20.15 8.54 -14.28
C LYS A 449 20.25 9.99 -14.79
N GLY A 450 19.18 10.76 -14.68
CA GLY A 450 19.10 12.13 -15.14
C GLY A 450 19.70 13.15 -14.16
N LYS A 451 19.62 14.43 -14.53
CA LYS A 451 20.11 15.55 -13.70
C LYS A 451 19.20 15.84 -12.50
N GLU A 452 17.98 15.31 -12.54
CA GLU A 452 16.94 15.49 -11.52
C GLU A 452 17.36 14.93 -10.17
N TRP A 453 18.02 13.77 -10.13
CA TRP A 453 18.45 13.17 -8.87
C TRP A 453 19.54 13.98 -8.15
N PRO A 454 20.66 14.36 -8.80
CA PRO A 454 21.66 15.24 -8.17
C PRO A 454 21.09 16.58 -7.69
N GLU A 455 20.25 17.23 -8.51
CA GLU A 455 19.60 18.49 -8.14
C GLU A 455 18.63 18.31 -6.97
N PHE A 456 17.91 17.19 -6.95
CA PHE A 456 17.03 16.85 -5.83
C PHE A 456 17.82 16.69 -4.53
N VAL A 457 18.90 15.90 -4.53
CA VAL A 457 19.73 15.69 -3.34
C VAL A 457 20.32 17.01 -2.84
N LYS A 458 20.85 17.85 -3.74
CA LYS A 458 21.43 19.16 -3.39
C LYS A 458 20.45 20.05 -2.63
N ASN A 459 19.17 20.02 -2.99
CA ASN A 459 18.14 20.87 -2.37
C ASN A 459 17.48 20.22 -1.14
N TYR A 460 17.24 18.90 -1.18
CA TYR A 460 16.46 18.20 -0.17
C TYR A 460 17.30 17.69 1.01
N ALA A 461 18.59 17.39 0.82
CA ALA A 461 19.44 16.96 1.92
C ALA A 461 19.61 18.06 2.99
N PRO A 462 19.93 19.33 2.64
CA PRO A 462 19.98 20.41 3.62
C PRO A 462 18.63 20.64 4.30
N TRP A 463 17.51 20.50 3.57
CA TRP A 463 16.17 20.65 4.15
C TRP A 463 15.85 19.57 5.19
N TRP A 464 16.29 18.32 4.99
CA TRP A 464 16.15 17.26 5.99
C TRP A 464 16.80 17.66 7.33
N ALA A 465 18.01 18.24 7.26
CA ALA A 465 18.73 18.68 8.45
C ALA A 465 18.08 19.91 9.06
N SER A 466 17.82 20.96 8.26
CA SER A 466 17.24 22.21 8.78
C SER A 466 15.88 21.98 9.41
N HIS A 467 15.02 21.15 8.81
CA HIS A 467 13.74 20.77 9.40
C HIS A 467 13.92 20.14 10.79
N THR A 468 14.80 19.14 10.90
CA THR A 468 15.06 18.46 12.18
C THR A 468 15.61 19.45 13.23
N LEU A 469 16.58 20.28 12.83
CA LEU A 469 17.22 21.26 13.72
C LEU A 469 16.23 22.35 14.17
N ASP A 470 15.35 22.83 13.28
CA ASP A 470 14.36 23.84 13.61
C ASP A 470 13.34 23.31 14.63
N TRP A 471 12.84 22.07 14.46
CA TRP A 471 11.93 21.46 15.43
C TRP A 471 12.60 21.21 16.78
N LEU A 472 13.87 20.80 16.79
CA LEU A 472 14.66 20.67 18.03
C LEU A 472 14.92 22.04 18.69
N LYS A 473 15.02 23.11 17.90
CA LYS A 473 15.34 24.45 18.38
C LYS A 473 14.12 25.18 18.94
N TYR A 474 13.03 25.22 18.17
CA TYR A 474 11.85 26.04 18.45
C TYR A 474 10.67 25.25 19.04
N GLY A 475 10.71 23.92 18.99
CA GLY A 475 9.68 23.08 19.59
C GLY A 475 9.69 23.19 21.12
N LYS A 476 8.51 23.37 21.72
CA LYS A 476 8.34 23.53 23.18
C LYS A 476 8.57 22.20 23.92
N ASN A 477 7.81 21.18 23.55
CA ASN A 477 7.91 19.82 24.09
C ASN A 477 8.06 18.81 22.95
N VAL A 478 9.27 18.28 22.74
CA VAL A 478 9.63 17.49 21.57
C VAL A 478 9.93 16.04 21.94
N HIS A 479 9.12 15.10 21.46
CA HIS A 479 9.39 13.67 21.52
C HIS A 479 10.03 13.19 20.23
N VAL A 480 11.32 12.85 20.28
CA VAL A 480 12.06 12.39 19.10
C VAL A 480 11.88 10.89 18.93
N VAL A 481 11.50 10.49 17.70
CA VAL A 481 11.33 9.09 17.30
C VAL A 481 12.17 8.82 16.06
N HIS A 482 13.11 7.89 16.14
CA HIS A 482 13.83 7.41 14.96
C HIS A 482 12.97 6.37 14.23
N PHE A 483 12.79 6.55 12.91
CA PHE A 483 11.95 5.66 12.10
C PHE A 483 12.46 4.21 12.13
N GLU A 484 13.78 4.03 12.11
CA GLU A 484 14.44 2.74 12.20
C GLU A 484 14.17 2.04 13.55
N ASP A 485 14.16 2.77 14.66
CA ASP A 485 13.77 2.25 15.97
C ASP A 485 12.31 1.80 15.97
N LEU A 486 11.41 2.59 15.39
CA LEU A 486 9.98 2.26 15.30
C LEU A 486 9.74 1.00 14.44
N LYS A 487 10.63 0.72 13.48
CA LYS A 487 10.60 -0.53 12.71
C LYS A 487 11.14 -1.73 13.50
N GLN A 488 12.17 -1.52 14.30
CA GLN A 488 12.84 -2.58 15.06
C GLN A 488 12.00 -3.02 16.27
N ASP A 489 11.47 -2.06 17.03
CA ASP A 489 10.70 -2.30 18.24
C ASP A 489 9.41 -1.48 18.21
N LEU A 490 8.47 -1.93 17.37
CA LEU A 490 7.23 -1.20 17.13
C LEU A 490 6.39 -1.07 18.39
N PHE A 491 6.28 -2.13 19.20
CA PHE A 491 5.40 -2.17 20.35
C PHE A 491 5.81 -1.13 21.40
N LEU A 492 7.07 -1.15 21.85
CA LEU A 492 7.53 -0.25 22.90
C LEU A 492 7.60 1.21 22.44
N LYS A 493 8.05 1.43 21.19
CA LYS A 493 8.16 2.79 20.65
C LYS A 493 6.77 3.41 20.44
N LEU A 494 5.80 2.64 19.95
CA LEU A 494 4.42 3.11 19.81
C LEU A 494 3.75 3.32 21.17
N LYS A 495 3.97 2.45 22.15
CA LYS A 495 3.55 2.64 23.55
C LYS A 495 4.01 3.99 24.10
N ARG A 496 5.29 4.34 23.91
CA ARG A 496 5.84 5.64 24.33
C ARG A 496 5.20 6.82 23.60
N MET A 497 4.90 6.68 22.32
CA MET A 497 4.18 7.71 21.56
C MET A 497 2.75 7.93 22.08
N VAL A 498 2.02 6.86 22.41
CA VAL A 498 0.67 6.95 23.00
C VAL A 498 0.70 7.65 24.35
N LEU A 499 1.65 7.28 25.22
CA LEU A 499 1.86 7.94 26.51
C LEU A 499 2.19 9.43 26.34
N PHE A 500 3.04 9.77 25.37
CA PHE A 500 3.37 11.16 25.07
C PHE A 500 2.15 11.98 24.60
N LEU A 501 1.20 11.33 23.91
CA LEU A 501 -0.07 11.95 23.51
C LEU A 501 -1.06 12.11 24.69
N GLY A 502 -0.68 11.70 25.91
CA GLY A 502 -1.50 11.85 27.11
C GLY A 502 -2.67 10.87 27.18
N LEU A 503 -2.57 9.73 26.49
CA LEU A 503 -3.60 8.69 26.47
C LEU A 503 -3.17 7.47 27.28
N GLU A 504 -4.16 6.76 27.82
CA GLU A 504 -3.95 5.44 28.41
C GLU A 504 -3.59 4.42 27.34
N VAL A 505 -2.67 3.53 27.67
CA VAL A 505 -2.19 2.49 26.75
C VAL A 505 -3.07 1.25 26.90
N SER A 506 -3.68 0.83 25.80
CA SER A 506 -4.25 -0.52 25.67
C SER A 506 -3.22 -1.43 25.01
N GLU A 507 -2.66 -2.38 25.77
CA GLU A 507 -1.66 -3.31 25.24
C GLU A 507 -2.25 -4.26 24.20
N ASP A 508 -3.48 -4.75 24.39
CA ASP A 508 -4.18 -5.56 23.40
C ASP A 508 -4.34 -4.82 22.06
N ARG A 509 -4.64 -3.52 22.11
CA ARG A 509 -4.74 -2.69 20.93
C ARG A 509 -3.38 -2.52 20.23
N LEU A 510 -2.30 -2.31 20.99
CA LEU A 510 -0.95 -2.24 20.46
C LEU A 510 -0.51 -3.57 19.80
N LEU A 511 -0.83 -4.71 20.42
CA LEU A 511 -0.57 -6.04 19.86
C LEU A 511 -1.32 -6.25 18.54
N CYS A 512 -2.58 -5.82 18.46
CA CYS A 512 -3.34 -5.79 17.20
C CYS A 512 -2.63 -4.93 16.13
N VAL A 513 -2.08 -3.76 16.49
CA VAL A 513 -1.35 -2.89 15.55
C VAL A 513 -0.11 -3.59 14.98
N VAL A 514 0.64 -4.32 15.81
CA VAL A 514 1.85 -5.04 15.38
C VAL A 514 1.53 -6.06 14.29
N GLY A 515 0.42 -6.79 14.44
CA GLY A 515 -0.07 -7.74 13.44
C GLY A 515 -0.52 -7.11 12.11
N GLN A 516 -0.75 -5.78 12.09
CA GLN A 516 -1.35 -5.05 10.96
C GLN A 516 -0.57 -3.79 10.57
N LYS A 517 0.73 -3.79 10.91
CA LYS A 517 1.62 -2.63 10.80
C LYS A 517 1.79 -2.09 9.38
N ASP A 518 1.72 -2.94 8.36
CA ASP A 518 2.13 -2.55 7.00
C ASP A 518 1.08 -1.70 6.26
N GLY A 519 -0.22 -1.86 6.55
CA GLY A 519 -1.32 -1.12 5.93
C GLY A 519 -1.26 -1.07 4.38
N ASN A 520 -1.96 -0.11 3.76
CA ASN A 520 -1.99 0.08 2.30
C ASN A 520 -1.02 1.19 1.81
N PHE A 521 0.04 1.44 2.58
CA PHE A 521 0.86 2.66 2.46
C PHE A 521 2.37 2.39 2.36
N LYS A 522 2.78 1.12 2.48
CA LYS A 522 4.14 0.68 2.25
C LYS A 522 4.38 0.51 0.75
N ARG A 523 5.49 1.05 0.25
CA ARG A 523 5.97 0.71 -1.10
C ARG A 523 6.57 -0.69 -1.07
N SER A 524 6.31 -1.49 -2.11
CA SER A 524 6.88 -2.84 -2.19
C SER A 524 8.41 -2.75 -2.07
N GLY A 525 9.01 -3.55 -1.20
CA GLY A 525 10.45 -3.53 -0.94
C GLY A 525 11.30 -4.11 -2.09
N LEU A 526 10.64 -4.56 -3.15
CA LEU A 526 11.19 -5.37 -4.24
C LEU A 526 11.81 -4.53 -5.35
N ARG A 527 11.37 -3.27 -5.55
CA ARG A 527 12.09 -2.31 -6.39
C ARG A 527 13.17 -1.59 -5.56
N LYS A 528 14.34 -2.22 -5.42
CA LYS A 528 15.57 -1.53 -5.03
C LYS A 528 16.35 -1.19 -6.28
N LEU A 529 16.91 0.03 -6.33
CA LEU A 529 17.89 0.36 -7.36
C LEU A 529 19.02 -0.66 -7.28
N GLU A 530 19.39 -1.23 -8.42
CA GLU A 530 20.50 -2.19 -8.56
C GLU A 530 21.86 -1.54 -8.33
N TYR A 531 21.90 -0.21 -8.31
CA TYR A 531 23.09 0.58 -8.07
C TYR A 531 22.82 1.61 -6.98
N ASP A 532 23.88 2.04 -6.33
CA ASP A 532 23.85 3.15 -5.40
C ASP A 532 23.73 4.48 -6.17
N PRO A 533 22.63 5.23 -6.03
CA PRO A 533 22.46 6.48 -6.77
C PRO A 533 23.27 7.64 -6.19
N TYR A 534 23.92 7.48 -5.04
CA TYR A 534 24.64 8.55 -4.36
C TYR A 534 26.10 8.63 -4.83
N THR A 535 26.51 9.80 -5.31
CA THR A 535 27.94 10.06 -5.59
C THR A 535 28.71 10.31 -4.29
N PRO A 536 30.05 10.16 -4.28
CA PRO A 536 30.88 10.46 -3.11
C PRO A 536 30.67 11.87 -2.56
N GLU A 537 30.46 12.87 -3.42
CA GLU A 537 30.23 14.26 -3.03
C GLU A 537 28.87 14.43 -2.33
N MET A 538 27.84 13.73 -2.82
CA MET A 538 26.53 13.70 -2.16
C MET A 538 26.63 13.06 -0.79
N ARG A 539 27.38 11.94 -0.67
CA ARG A 539 27.61 11.25 0.59
C ARG A 539 28.31 12.15 1.59
N ALA A 540 29.42 12.78 1.20
CA ALA A 540 30.14 13.72 2.06
C ALA A 540 29.25 14.85 2.59
N THR A 541 28.36 15.38 1.73
CA THR A 541 27.37 16.40 2.12
C THR A 541 26.36 15.85 3.13
N ILE A 542 25.73 14.71 2.83
CA ILE A 542 24.71 14.08 3.67
C ILE A 542 25.30 13.67 5.03
N ASP A 543 26.52 13.11 5.05
CA ASP A 543 27.20 12.70 6.27
C ASP A 543 27.55 13.90 7.15
N GLY A 544 27.95 15.03 6.54
CA GLY A 544 28.14 16.30 7.24
C GLY A 544 26.86 16.73 7.98
N LEU A 545 25.72 16.66 7.30
CA LEU A 545 24.42 17.00 7.86
C LEU A 545 23.98 16.03 8.96
N ILE A 546 24.23 14.73 8.81
CA ILE A 546 23.97 13.72 9.85
C ILE A 546 24.77 14.05 11.11
N ARG A 547 26.05 14.38 10.98
CA ARG A 547 26.90 14.78 12.12
C ARG A 547 26.36 16.01 12.84
N THR A 548 25.88 17.02 12.10
CA THR A 548 25.28 18.22 12.69
C THR A 548 23.99 17.89 13.48
N VAL A 549 23.11 17.07 12.91
CA VAL A 549 21.88 16.63 13.60
C VAL A 549 22.22 15.81 14.84
N ASP A 550 23.13 14.86 14.75
CA ASP A 550 23.55 14.01 15.87
C ASP A 550 24.20 14.81 17.01
N ALA A 551 25.05 15.78 16.68
CA ALA A 551 25.65 16.69 17.67
C ALA A 551 24.57 17.47 18.43
N THR A 552 23.53 17.94 17.73
CA THR A 552 22.41 18.67 18.33
C THR A 552 21.54 17.76 19.22
N LEU A 553 21.24 16.54 18.77
CA LEU A 553 20.53 15.53 19.57
C LEU A 553 21.30 15.21 20.86
N LYS A 554 22.63 15.03 20.75
CA LYS A 554 23.51 14.81 21.90
C LYS A 554 23.48 16.00 22.87
N GLN A 555 23.56 17.23 22.36
CA GLN A 555 23.50 18.45 23.19
C GLN A 555 22.17 18.57 23.95
N ARG A 556 21.06 18.15 23.33
CA ARG A 556 19.73 18.12 23.93
C ARG A 556 19.49 16.92 24.86
N LYS A 557 20.48 16.05 25.07
CA LYS A 557 20.39 14.81 25.85
C LYS A 557 19.28 13.87 25.36
N VAL A 558 19.03 13.87 24.06
CA VAL A 558 18.09 12.97 23.39
C VAL A 558 18.86 11.84 22.72
N THR A 559 18.19 10.70 22.45
CA THR A 559 18.77 9.56 21.74
C THR A 559 19.45 10.01 20.45
N ARG A 560 20.75 9.68 20.35
CA ARG A 560 21.59 9.91 19.18
C ARG A 560 21.03 9.22 17.94
N VAL A 561 21.53 9.57 16.76
CA VAL A 561 21.11 8.87 15.53
C VAL A 561 21.54 7.39 15.60
N PRO A 562 20.70 6.45 15.13
CA PRO A 562 21.06 5.04 15.04
C PRO A 562 22.31 4.78 14.19
N GLU A 563 23.01 3.67 14.43
CA GLU A 563 24.25 3.32 13.71
C GLU A 563 24.02 3.20 12.20
N ASP A 564 22.84 2.74 11.78
CA ASP A 564 22.43 2.64 10.37
C ASP A 564 22.47 4.00 9.62
N TYR A 565 22.50 5.12 10.34
CA TYR A 565 22.56 6.45 9.76
C TYR A 565 24.00 6.85 9.47
N ARG A 566 24.98 6.21 10.10
CA ARG A 566 26.39 6.57 9.94
C ARG A 566 26.93 6.03 8.61
N PRO A 567 27.82 6.77 7.94
CA PRO A 567 28.48 6.28 6.75
C PRO A 567 29.24 4.98 7.06
N ARG A 568 29.12 4.00 6.17
CA ARG A 568 30.00 2.83 6.12
C ARG A 568 31.16 3.10 5.18
#